data_AF-A0A1G3YKW6-F1
#
_entry.id   AF-A0A1G3YKW6-F1
#
_cell.length_a   1.000
_cell.length_b   1.000
_cell.length_c   1.000
_cell.angle_alpha   90.00
_cell.angle_beta   90.00
_cell.angle_gamma   90.00
#
_symmetry.space_group_name_H-M   'P 1'
#
loop_
_entity.id
_entity.type
_entity.pdbx_description
1 polymer ?
#
loop_
_entity_poly.entity_id
_entity_poly.type
_entity_poly.pdbx_seq_one_letter_code
_entity_poly.pdbx_strand_id
1 'polypeptide(L)'
;MVAGATQEKIFRRLVPALVFGLCSLLPLRAEARTVRIGVFPAAPLVLIDHNTPDGLFIDLIEYFSQTLDWRTDYVVGTWSELLASLEKGEIDLLPAVGYTDARLSVYDFTRNPVYIDSGVLFADRKLALHTVFDLQGKRVAAVNGSIFTKGFLDYIESFGVRCELVLTRDNREVMQTIANGEADAGVCIYSLGNELAREFPVAITAISFSPVALSFAVPKGRNADLVAGINRLMAPMIGDPDSAYSRTYKKWTAPPSSAELPAWLPWSIFASIVFALLLGIWNVSLNRQVASKTRHLVQEISDRRLAEEEVRRLNADLEKRVAERTSQLQLANRELETFAYSVAHDLRTPLRAIDGFLRILAEEYTEKIDSEGKRLLKIVRENSAQMDRLITGLLTLSRVTRIDVRFTTVDMATLANETYMEISSPEVRGSFDFSVGALPPSLGDQTLLRQVWINLIANAIKFTTPCAERRIEIGCRTEDGMNVYSVKDTGVGFDPRYQEKLFGVFQRLHSIEEFEGTGIGLSIVARIIERLNGRVWAEGQVGEGATFYFSLPCDRSDPS
;
A
#
# COMPACT_ATOMS: atom_id res chain seq x y z
N MET A 1 72.39 -70.47 83.43
CA MET A 1 73.01 -69.20 83.00
C MET A 1 74.39 -69.48 82.41
N VAL A 2 74.46 -69.77 81.11
CA VAL A 2 75.55 -69.45 80.19
C VAL A 2 74.83 -69.38 78.84
N ALA A 3 74.18 -68.25 78.58
CA ALA A 3 74.77 -67.18 77.78
C ALA A 3 74.92 -67.66 76.34
N GLY A 4 73.99 -67.33 75.43
CA GLY A 4 73.70 -65.93 75.12
C GLY A 4 74.86 -65.24 74.38
N ALA A 5 75.97 -65.95 74.12
CA ALA A 5 77.19 -65.38 73.54
C ALA A 5 77.56 -65.92 72.14
N THR A 6 76.85 -66.93 71.62
CA THR A 6 77.21 -67.58 70.35
C THR A 6 76.33 -67.15 69.16
N GLN A 7 75.05 -66.82 69.37
CA GLN A 7 74.19 -66.31 68.30
C GLN A 7 74.45 -64.83 67.96
N GLU A 8 74.85 -64.02 68.93
CA GLU A 8 75.15 -62.60 68.70
C GLU A 8 76.46 -62.41 67.90
N LYS A 9 77.41 -63.36 68.00
CA LYS A 9 78.67 -63.33 67.22
C LYS A 9 78.52 -63.75 65.76
N ILE A 10 77.52 -64.59 65.42
CA ILE A 10 77.22 -64.96 64.03
C ILE A 10 76.46 -63.83 63.34
N PHE A 11 75.52 -63.18 64.04
CA PHE A 11 74.78 -62.04 63.50
C PHE A 11 75.68 -60.80 63.26
N ARG A 12 76.65 -60.54 64.15
CA ARG A 12 77.56 -59.39 64.03
C ARG A 12 78.66 -59.53 62.97
N ARG A 13 78.88 -60.74 62.42
CA ARG A 13 79.77 -60.99 61.27
C ARG A 13 79.06 -61.10 59.92
N LEU A 14 77.74 -61.32 59.91
CA LEU A 14 76.93 -61.37 58.68
C LEU A 14 76.40 -59.99 58.27
N VAL A 15 76.19 -59.06 59.21
CA VAL A 15 75.72 -57.70 58.88
C VAL A 15 76.71 -56.89 58.03
N PRO A 16 78.05 -56.91 58.24
CA PRO A 16 78.97 -56.20 57.36
C PRO A 16 79.07 -56.83 55.96
N ALA A 17 78.90 -58.16 55.85
CA ALA A 17 78.92 -58.89 54.58
C ALA A 17 77.64 -58.70 53.75
N LEU A 18 76.47 -58.55 54.40
CA LEU A 18 75.21 -58.22 53.71
C LEU A 18 75.14 -56.73 53.32
N VAL A 19 75.76 -55.82 54.08
CA VAL A 19 75.85 -54.40 53.70
C VAL A 19 76.83 -54.19 52.54
N PHE A 20 77.94 -54.95 52.47
CA PHE A 20 78.84 -54.91 51.30
C PHE A 20 78.22 -55.58 50.05
N GLY A 21 77.38 -56.60 50.21
CA GLY A 21 76.68 -57.27 49.10
C GLY A 21 75.47 -56.50 48.55
N LEU A 22 74.84 -55.61 49.34
CA LEU A 22 73.74 -54.75 48.88
C LEU A 22 74.21 -53.41 48.29
N CYS A 23 75.42 -52.94 48.59
CA CYS A 23 75.99 -51.74 47.97
C CYS A 23 76.63 -52.00 46.58
N SER A 24 76.83 -53.25 46.19
CA SER A 24 77.32 -53.65 44.84
C SER A 24 76.21 -53.92 43.81
N LEU A 25 74.94 -53.70 44.17
CA LEU A 25 73.76 -53.88 43.31
C LEU A 25 72.96 -52.58 43.12
N LEU A 26 73.54 -51.44 43.50
CA LEU A 26 73.09 -50.16 42.97
C LEU A 26 73.54 -50.10 41.50
N PRO A 27 72.64 -49.94 40.52
CA PRO A 27 73.10 -49.55 39.20
C PRO A 27 73.89 -48.26 39.40
N LEU A 28 75.18 -48.28 39.06
CA LEU A 28 75.90 -47.07 38.69
C LEU A 28 75.07 -46.47 37.56
N ARG A 29 74.13 -45.56 37.89
CA ARG A 29 73.58 -44.64 36.91
C ARG A 29 74.80 -43.87 36.43
N ALA A 30 75.28 -44.24 35.25
CA ALA A 30 76.28 -43.48 34.54
C ALA A 30 75.78 -42.03 34.55
N GLU A 31 76.61 -41.13 35.06
CA GLU A 31 76.28 -39.71 35.12
C GLU A 31 75.91 -39.27 33.70
N ALA A 32 74.68 -38.76 33.51
CA ALA A 32 74.16 -38.41 32.20
C ALA A 32 75.16 -37.50 31.48
N ARG A 33 75.62 -37.92 30.30
CA ARG A 33 76.64 -37.20 29.56
C ARG A 33 76.14 -35.79 29.26
N THR A 34 76.91 -34.77 29.64
CA THR A 34 76.64 -33.39 29.22
C THR A 34 77.13 -33.22 27.78
N VAL A 35 76.27 -32.74 26.90
CA VAL A 35 76.55 -32.51 25.48
C VAL A 35 76.43 -31.00 25.24
N ARG A 36 77.56 -30.36 24.86
CA ARG A 36 77.60 -28.94 24.51
C ARG A 36 77.14 -28.76 23.07
N ILE A 37 76.02 -28.06 22.87
CA ILE A 37 75.35 -27.94 21.58
C ILE A 37 75.42 -26.50 21.10
N GLY A 38 76.08 -26.27 19.97
CA GLY A 38 76.10 -24.94 19.36
C GLY A 38 74.72 -24.58 18.82
N VAL A 39 74.25 -23.36 19.08
CA VAL A 39 72.97 -22.84 18.55
C VAL A 39 73.17 -21.47 17.94
N PHE A 40 72.64 -21.29 16.73
CA PHE A 40 72.70 -20.04 15.96
C PHE A 40 71.33 -19.76 15.32
N PRO A 41 70.98 -18.49 15.08
CA PRO A 41 69.72 -18.14 14.43
C PRO A 41 69.65 -18.69 13.01
N ALA A 42 68.73 -19.64 12.78
CA ALA A 42 68.45 -20.28 11.50
C ALA A 42 66.96 -20.66 11.42
N ALA A 43 66.08 -19.72 11.75
CA ALA A 43 64.65 -19.99 11.88
C ALA A 43 64.03 -20.48 10.55
N PRO A 44 63.05 -21.41 10.58
CA PRO A 44 62.48 -22.08 11.75
C PRO A 44 63.29 -23.31 12.23
N LEU A 45 64.50 -23.53 11.68
CA LEU A 45 65.33 -24.69 12.01
C LEU A 45 65.92 -24.59 13.42
N VAL A 46 66.39 -23.40 13.78
CA VAL A 46 66.82 -23.00 15.13
C VAL A 46 66.41 -21.55 15.36
N LEU A 47 65.55 -21.32 16.34
CA LEU A 47 65.18 -20.02 16.90
C LEU A 47 65.85 -19.85 18.26
N ILE A 48 66.10 -18.61 18.64
CA ILE A 48 66.65 -18.27 19.96
C ILE A 48 65.77 -17.15 20.51
N ASP A 49 64.85 -17.49 21.41
CA ASP A 49 63.97 -16.53 22.08
C ASP A 49 64.39 -16.39 23.55
N HIS A 50 64.78 -15.19 23.98
CA HIS A 50 65.22 -14.90 25.36
C HIS A 50 66.25 -15.92 25.92
N ASN A 51 67.23 -16.33 25.10
CA ASN A 51 68.27 -17.32 25.43
C ASN A 51 67.76 -18.77 25.60
N THR A 52 66.54 -19.07 25.16
CA THR A 52 65.98 -20.42 25.06
C THR A 52 65.94 -20.82 23.58
N PRO A 53 66.67 -21.88 23.18
CA PRO A 53 66.59 -22.39 21.82
C PRO A 53 65.23 -23.05 21.57
N ASP A 54 64.67 -22.87 20.37
CA ASP A 54 63.48 -23.56 19.88
C ASP A 54 63.67 -23.87 18.38
N GLY A 55 62.77 -24.65 17.76
CA GLY A 55 62.80 -24.94 16.32
C GLY A 55 62.99 -26.40 15.98
N LEU A 56 62.96 -26.71 14.68
CA LEU A 56 62.96 -28.09 14.16
C LEU A 56 64.12 -28.93 14.70
N PHE A 57 65.35 -28.41 14.67
CA PHE A 57 66.50 -29.16 15.18
C PHE A 57 66.52 -29.23 16.71
N ILE A 58 65.98 -28.22 17.39
CA ILE A 58 65.94 -28.18 18.85
C ILE A 58 64.94 -29.19 19.40
N ASP A 59 63.71 -29.22 18.89
CA ASP A 59 62.69 -30.22 19.24
C ASP A 59 63.24 -31.67 19.06
N LEU A 60 64.03 -31.90 18.01
CA LEU A 60 64.69 -33.20 17.79
C LEU A 60 65.81 -33.47 18.79
N ILE A 61 66.65 -32.47 19.10
CA ILE A 61 67.68 -32.57 20.13
C ILE A 61 67.06 -32.89 21.49
N GLU A 62 65.96 -32.24 21.85
CA GLU A 62 65.24 -32.53 23.09
C GLU A 62 64.75 -33.98 23.11
N TYR A 63 64.13 -34.44 22.02
CA TYR A 63 63.73 -35.84 21.89
C TYR A 63 64.93 -36.81 22.04
N PHE A 64 66.05 -36.53 21.37
CA PHE A 64 67.25 -37.36 21.48
C PHE A 64 67.85 -37.33 22.89
N SER A 65 67.88 -36.17 23.54
CA SER A 65 68.42 -36.01 24.89
C SER A 65 67.63 -36.82 25.92
N GLN A 66 66.30 -36.81 25.83
CA GLN A 66 65.42 -37.61 26.69
C GLN A 66 65.57 -39.10 26.42
N THR A 67 65.73 -39.50 25.15
CA THR A 67 65.76 -40.91 24.74
C THR A 67 67.13 -41.55 24.94
N LEU A 68 68.22 -40.78 24.83
CA LEU A 68 69.61 -41.23 24.96
C LEU A 68 70.25 -40.81 26.30
N ASP A 69 69.48 -40.22 27.21
CA ASP A 69 69.89 -39.79 28.56
C ASP A 69 71.07 -38.80 28.55
N TRP A 70 70.95 -37.75 27.73
CA TRP A 70 71.90 -36.63 27.66
C TRP A 70 71.43 -35.45 28.49
N ARG A 71 72.38 -34.73 29.09
CA ARG A 71 72.13 -33.38 29.59
C ARG A 71 72.57 -32.38 28.53
N THR A 72 71.66 -31.54 28.06
CA THR A 72 71.98 -30.52 27.04
C THR A 72 72.55 -29.27 27.69
N ASP A 73 73.60 -28.72 27.08
CA ASP A 73 74.17 -27.41 27.41
C ASP A 73 74.29 -26.60 26.11
N TYR A 74 73.49 -25.53 25.97
CA TYR A 74 73.40 -24.78 24.72
C TYR A 74 74.40 -23.62 24.70
N VAL A 75 75.24 -23.60 23.67
CA VAL A 75 76.25 -22.55 23.44
C VAL A 75 75.79 -21.67 22.28
N VAL A 76 75.33 -20.47 22.61
CA VAL A 76 74.89 -19.47 21.61
C VAL A 76 76.10 -18.79 20.99
N GLY A 77 76.15 -18.71 19.66
CA GLY A 77 77.21 -18.00 18.93
C GLY A 77 76.85 -17.74 17.48
N THR A 78 77.70 -17.00 16.77
CA THR A 78 77.54 -16.84 15.32
C THR A 78 77.97 -18.12 14.58
N TRP A 79 77.52 -18.27 13.33
CA TRP A 79 77.85 -19.43 12.50
C TRP A 79 79.36 -19.71 12.42
N SER A 80 80.16 -18.67 12.15
CA SER A 80 81.61 -18.79 11.99
C SER A 80 82.31 -19.15 13.31
N GLU A 81 81.86 -18.60 14.43
CA GLU A 81 82.39 -18.91 15.76
C GLU A 81 82.09 -20.35 16.16
N LEU A 82 80.87 -20.82 15.93
CA LEU A 82 80.46 -22.17 16.29
C LEU A 82 81.15 -23.25 15.43
N LEU A 83 81.40 -23.00 14.14
CA LEU A 83 82.21 -23.90 13.32
C LEU A 83 83.64 -24.02 13.87
N ALA A 84 84.28 -22.89 14.20
CA ALA A 84 85.61 -22.91 14.79
C ALA A 84 85.63 -23.60 16.17
N SER A 85 84.58 -23.42 16.97
CA SER A 85 84.41 -24.07 18.27
C SER A 85 84.21 -25.58 18.13
N LEU A 86 83.49 -26.02 17.09
CA LEU A 86 83.29 -27.44 16.78
C LEU A 86 84.61 -28.09 16.36
N GLU A 87 85.38 -27.46 15.48
CA GLU A 87 86.67 -27.98 15.03
C GLU A 87 87.67 -28.14 16.19
N LYS A 88 87.67 -27.19 17.14
CA LYS A 88 88.48 -27.26 18.37
C LYS A 88 87.95 -28.26 19.41
N GLY A 89 86.72 -28.74 19.27
CA GLY A 89 86.03 -29.60 20.25
C GLY A 89 85.56 -28.86 21.52
N GLU A 90 85.38 -27.55 21.43
CA GLU A 90 84.80 -26.71 22.49
C GLU A 90 83.28 -26.90 22.57
N ILE A 91 82.64 -27.31 21.47
CA ILE A 91 81.28 -27.84 21.44
C ILE A 91 81.29 -29.28 20.89
N ASP A 92 80.29 -30.06 21.27
CA ASP A 92 80.21 -31.50 21.00
C ASP A 92 79.32 -31.84 19.80
N LEU A 93 78.32 -31.01 19.53
CA LEU A 93 77.32 -31.18 18.47
C LEU A 93 76.94 -29.81 17.87
N LEU A 94 76.83 -29.73 16.56
CA LEU A 94 76.28 -28.57 15.86
C LEU A 94 75.12 -29.02 14.95
N PRO A 95 73.89 -28.50 15.13
CA PRO A 95 72.75 -28.77 14.27
C PRO A 95 72.80 -27.94 12.98
N ALA A 96 71.94 -28.30 12.02
CA ALA A 96 71.74 -27.56 10.77
C ALA A 96 73.03 -27.33 9.94
N VAL A 97 73.95 -28.31 9.93
CA VAL A 97 75.21 -28.22 9.18
C VAL A 97 75.09 -28.93 7.84
N GLY A 98 75.40 -28.21 6.77
CA GLY A 98 75.46 -28.77 5.42
C GLY A 98 76.72 -29.58 5.13
N TYR A 99 76.53 -30.67 4.38
CA TYR A 99 77.58 -31.57 3.88
C TYR A 99 78.44 -30.88 2.80
N THR A 100 79.77 -30.97 2.91
CA THR A 100 80.73 -30.69 1.83
C THR A 100 81.94 -31.61 1.94
N ASP A 101 82.63 -31.89 0.83
CA ASP A 101 83.85 -32.73 0.85
C ASP A 101 84.96 -32.14 1.75
N ALA A 102 85.06 -30.80 1.77
CA ALA A 102 86.00 -30.09 2.64
C ALA A 102 85.65 -30.22 4.14
N ARG A 103 84.38 -30.45 4.49
CA ARG A 103 83.94 -30.66 5.88
C ARG A 103 84.06 -32.11 6.32
N LEU A 104 83.99 -33.08 5.41
CA LEU A 104 84.17 -34.49 5.76
C LEU A 104 85.55 -34.84 6.31
N SER A 105 86.57 -34.04 5.96
CA SER A 105 87.92 -34.19 6.51
C SER A 105 88.03 -33.74 7.97
N VAL A 106 87.11 -32.88 8.45
CA VAL A 106 87.15 -32.26 9.78
C VAL A 106 85.95 -32.57 10.68
N TYR A 107 84.83 -33.07 10.13
CA TYR A 107 83.62 -33.44 10.86
C TYR A 107 83.10 -34.83 10.50
N ASP A 108 82.36 -35.42 11.43
CA ASP A 108 81.48 -36.58 11.20
C ASP A 108 80.02 -36.13 11.24
N PHE A 109 79.19 -36.70 10.36
CA PHE A 109 77.79 -36.31 10.17
C PHE A 109 76.82 -37.46 10.45
N THR A 110 75.60 -37.12 10.85
CA THR A 110 74.48 -38.07 10.84
C THR A 110 74.14 -38.50 9.41
N ARG A 111 73.78 -39.77 9.23
CA ARG A 111 73.50 -40.39 7.92
C ARG A 111 72.25 -39.81 7.27
N ASN A 112 71.21 -39.55 8.07
CA ASN A 112 69.95 -39.02 7.56
C ASN A 112 69.90 -37.50 7.79
N PRO A 113 69.67 -36.69 6.75
CA PRO A 113 69.46 -35.27 6.91
C PRO A 113 68.11 -34.99 7.56
N VAL A 114 68.03 -33.89 8.32
CA VAL A 114 66.82 -33.44 9.01
C VAL A 114 66.00 -32.51 8.13
N TYR A 115 66.67 -31.69 7.32
CA TYR A 115 66.02 -30.71 6.45
C TYR A 115 66.86 -30.49 5.20
N ILE A 116 66.24 -30.21 4.06
CA ILE A 116 66.93 -29.76 2.85
C ILE A 116 66.57 -28.30 2.64
N ASP A 117 67.57 -27.44 2.69
CA ASP A 117 67.40 -26.01 2.46
C ASP A 117 68.11 -25.60 1.18
N SER A 118 67.66 -24.52 0.55
CA SER A 118 68.25 -24.02 -0.69
C SER A 118 68.70 -22.58 -0.50
N GLY A 119 69.79 -22.22 -1.19
CA GLY A 119 70.14 -20.82 -1.37
C GLY A 119 69.09 -20.14 -2.24
N VAL A 120 68.69 -18.93 -1.86
CA VAL A 120 67.74 -18.10 -2.60
C VAL A 120 68.20 -16.66 -2.56
N LEU A 121 68.00 -15.95 -3.67
CA LEU A 121 68.23 -14.51 -3.72
C LEU A 121 67.04 -13.74 -3.18
N PHE A 122 67.34 -12.75 -2.37
CA PHE A 122 66.42 -11.71 -1.92
C PHE A 122 66.84 -10.40 -2.55
N ALA A 123 65.88 -9.53 -2.83
CA ALA A 123 66.13 -8.20 -3.39
C ALA A 123 65.09 -7.20 -2.88
N ASP A 124 65.33 -5.91 -3.12
CA ASP A 124 64.31 -4.88 -2.91
C ASP A 124 63.05 -5.21 -3.74
N ARG A 125 61.85 -5.05 -3.16
CA ARG A 125 60.57 -5.31 -3.83
C ARG A 125 60.39 -4.56 -5.15
N LYS A 126 61.09 -3.43 -5.32
CA LYS A 126 61.04 -2.59 -6.51
C LYS A 126 61.99 -3.07 -7.61
N LEU A 127 62.99 -3.89 -7.27
CA LEU A 127 63.95 -4.41 -8.24
C LEU A 127 63.40 -5.72 -8.82
N ALA A 128 63.12 -5.70 -10.12
CA ALA A 128 62.67 -6.87 -10.85
C ALA A 128 63.86 -7.78 -11.20
N LEU A 129 64.18 -8.72 -10.32
CA LEU A 129 65.11 -9.82 -10.62
C LEU A 129 64.31 -11.08 -10.96
N HIS A 130 64.31 -11.45 -12.23
CA HIS A 130 63.56 -12.61 -12.73
C HIS A 130 64.47 -13.79 -13.04
N THR A 131 65.69 -13.53 -13.49
CA THR A 131 66.66 -14.54 -13.91
C THR A 131 68.06 -14.23 -13.36
N VAL A 132 68.93 -15.24 -13.32
CA VAL A 132 70.32 -15.08 -12.89
C VAL A 132 71.09 -14.04 -13.74
N PHE A 133 70.72 -13.85 -15.00
CA PHE A 133 71.36 -12.88 -15.91
C PHE A 133 71.15 -11.42 -15.48
N ASP A 134 70.08 -11.13 -14.72
CA ASP A 134 69.76 -9.80 -14.22
C ASP A 134 70.77 -9.30 -13.17
N LEU A 135 71.63 -10.22 -12.66
CA LEU A 135 72.68 -9.93 -11.69
C LEU A 135 73.97 -9.41 -12.32
N GLN A 136 74.06 -9.35 -13.65
CA GLN A 136 75.26 -8.90 -14.33
C GLN A 136 75.63 -7.47 -13.92
N GLY A 137 76.82 -7.30 -13.33
CA GLY A 137 77.33 -6.02 -12.83
C GLY A 137 76.62 -5.47 -11.60
N LYS A 138 75.75 -6.26 -10.94
CA LYS A 138 75.06 -5.88 -9.70
C LYS A 138 75.90 -6.19 -8.47
N ARG A 139 75.58 -5.52 -7.35
CA ARG A 139 76.15 -5.82 -6.03
C ARG A 139 75.28 -6.86 -5.32
N VAL A 140 75.88 -7.97 -4.91
CA VAL A 140 75.19 -9.05 -4.20
C VAL A 140 75.78 -9.22 -2.81
N ALA A 141 74.98 -9.00 -1.77
CA ALA A 141 75.37 -9.23 -0.39
C ALA A 141 75.34 -10.74 -0.07
N ALA A 142 76.39 -11.27 0.57
CA ALA A 142 76.43 -12.67 0.94
C ALA A 142 77.24 -12.89 2.22
N VAL A 143 76.91 -13.92 2.99
CA VAL A 143 77.59 -14.23 4.25
C VAL A 143 78.98 -14.80 3.97
N ASN A 144 80.01 -14.24 4.61
CA ASN A 144 81.38 -14.73 4.46
C ASN A 144 81.53 -16.16 4.99
N GLY A 145 82.18 -17.04 4.22
CA GLY A 145 82.39 -18.45 4.61
C GLY A 145 81.13 -19.35 4.59
N SER A 146 79.98 -18.84 4.13
CA SER A 146 78.77 -19.65 3.98
C SER A 146 78.87 -20.60 2.78
N ILE A 147 78.38 -21.83 2.95
CA ILE A 147 78.26 -22.81 1.85
C ILE A 147 77.28 -22.35 0.78
N PHE A 148 76.28 -21.55 1.15
CA PHE A 148 75.32 -20.99 0.21
C PHE A 148 75.94 -19.82 -0.57
N THR A 149 76.88 -19.08 0.02
CA THR A 149 77.68 -18.09 -0.73
C THR A 149 78.57 -18.77 -1.76
N LYS A 150 79.26 -19.87 -1.39
CA LYS A 150 80.02 -20.65 -2.36
C LYS A 150 79.12 -21.25 -3.44
N GLY A 151 78.00 -21.86 -3.05
CA GLY A 151 77.02 -22.43 -3.98
C GLY A 151 76.44 -21.38 -4.94
N PHE A 152 76.22 -20.16 -4.47
CA PHE A 152 75.82 -19.03 -5.31
C PHE A 152 76.89 -18.69 -6.35
N LEU A 153 78.16 -18.60 -5.93
CA LEU A 153 79.27 -18.30 -6.83
C LEU A 153 79.44 -19.39 -7.90
N ASP A 154 79.42 -20.67 -7.49
CA ASP A 154 79.48 -21.81 -8.41
C ASP A 154 78.28 -21.78 -9.39
N TYR A 155 77.09 -21.42 -8.89
CA TYR A 155 75.87 -21.31 -9.69
C TYR A 155 75.98 -20.20 -10.74
N ILE A 156 76.34 -18.96 -10.39
CA ILE A 156 76.44 -17.85 -11.36
C ILE A 156 77.59 -18.04 -12.34
N GLU A 157 78.69 -18.65 -11.91
CA GLU A 157 79.83 -18.98 -12.77
C GLU A 157 79.43 -19.96 -13.87
N SER A 158 78.59 -20.96 -13.56
CA SER A 158 78.06 -21.89 -14.56
C SER A 158 77.25 -21.22 -15.68
N PHE A 159 76.74 -20.01 -15.45
CA PHE A 159 76.02 -19.19 -16.44
C PHE A 159 76.87 -18.04 -17.02
N GLY A 160 78.13 -17.90 -16.60
CA GLY A 160 79.02 -16.83 -17.05
C GLY A 160 78.65 -15.43 -16.53
N VAL A 161 77.84 -15.35 -15.47
CA VAL A 161 77.38 -14.09 -14.88
C VAL A 161 78.41 -13.56 -13.88
N ARG A 162 78.68 -12.25 -13.92
CA ARG A 162 79.61 -11.59 -12.99
C ARG A 162 78.88 -10.53 -12.17
N CYS A 163 79.01 -10.59 -10.84
CA CYS A 163 78.50 -9.60 -9.91
C CYS A 163 79.62 -9.15 -8.94
N GLU A 164 79.45 -8.00 -8.30
CA GLU A 164 80.30 -7.53 -7.21
C GLU A 164 79.79 -8.12 -5.89
N LEU A 165 80.64 -8.81 -5.13
CA LEU A 165 80.25 -9.47 -3.89
C LEU A 165 80.49 -8.57 -2.68
N VAL A 166 79.44 -8.32 -1.90
CA VAL A 166 79.51 -7.59 -0.62
C VAL A 166 79.45 -8.61 0.53
N LEU A 167 80.59 -8.86 1.17
CA LEU A 167 80.69 -9.86 2.24
C LEU A 167 80.15 -9.31 3.57
N THR A 168 79.26 -10.07 4.18
CA THR A 168 78.58 -9.75 5.46
C THR A 168 78.87 -10.82 6.52
N ARG A 169 78.58 -10.54 7.78
CA ARG A 169 78.79 -11.43 8.94
C ARG A 169 77.69 -12.48 9.09
N ASP A 170 76.44 -12.11 8.82
CA ASP A 170 75.29 -13.00 8.94
C ASP A 170 74.15 -12.63 7.96
N ASN A 171 73.11 -13.47 7.89
CA ASN A 171 71.99 -13.28 6.95
C ASN A 171 71.11 -12.06 7.30
N ARG A 172 71.11 -11.59 8.56
CA ARG A 172 70.36 -10.38 8.94
C ARG A 172 71.07 -9.15 8.38
N GLU A 173 72.39 -9.11 8.46
CA GLU A 173 73.22 -8.08 7.82
C GLU A 173 73.05 -8.11 6.30
N VAL A 174 72.93 -9.29 5.66
CA VAL A 174 72.55 -9.38 4.22
C VAL A 174 71.24 -8.63 3.94
N MET A 175 70.16 -8.91 4.68
CA MET A 175 68.87 -8.23 4.47
C MET A 175 68.95 -6.72 4.71
N GLN A 176 69.73 -6.31 5.71
CA GLN A 176 69.95 -4.89 6.03
C GLN A 176 70.75 -4.18 4.93
N THR A 177 71.79 -4.80 4.37
CA THR A 177 72.58 -4.26 3.25
C THR A 177 71.71 -4.06 2.00
N ILE A 178 70.76 -4.96 1.73
CA ILE A 178 69.77 -4.78 0.65
C ILE A 178 68.84 -3.60 0.99
N ALA A 179 68.26 -3.58 2.19
CA ALA A 179 67.32 -2.55 2.62
C ALA A 179 67.92 -1.13 2.63
N ASN A 180 69.23 -1.01 2.89
CA ASN A 180 69.97 0.25 2.84
C ASN A 180 70.35 0.69 1.41
N GLY A 181 70.12 -0.15 0.39
CA GLY A 181 70.55 0.11 -0.99
C GLY A 181 72.06 -0.06 -1.24
N GLU A 182 72.77 -0.69 -0.30
CA GLU A 182 74.20 -0.98 -0.40
C GLU A 182 74.48 -2.21 -1.28
N ALA A 183 73.50 -3.11 -1.43
CA ALA A 183 73.50 -4.19 -2.41
C ALA A 183 72.16 -4.25 -3.16
N ASP A 184 72.20 -4.70 -4.42
CA ASP A 184 71.01 -4.85 -5.26
C ASP A 184 70.23 -6.15 -4.93
N ALA A 185 70.95 -7.18 -4.51
CA ALA A 185 70.40 -8.45 -4.08
C ALA A 185 71.23 -9.03 -2.92
N GLY A 186 70.76 -10.10 -2.30
CA GLY A 186 71.56 -10.83 -1.34
C GLY A 186 71.19 -12.30 -1.22
N VAL A 187 72.19 -13.11 -0.90
CA VAL A 187 72.10 -14.55 -0.76
C VAL A 187 71.68 -14.88 0.67
N CYS A 188 70.56 -15.56 0.81
CA CYS A 188 70.11 -16.12 2.07
C CYS A 188 69.60 -17.55 1.84
N ILE A 189 69.49 -18.33 2.91
CA ILE A 189 68.78 -19.62 2.86
C ILE A 189 67.27 -19.38 2.80
N TYR A 190 66.52 -20.26 2.12
CA TYR A 190 65.07 -20.11 1.94
C TYR A 190 64.35 -20.01 3.28
N SER A 191 64.68 -20.92 4.20
CA SER A 191 64.02 -21.05 5.50
C SER A 191 64.07 -19.76 6.33
N LEU A 192 65.29 -19.28 6.62
CA LEU A 192 65.54 -18.05 7.37
C LEU A 192 65.18 -16.79 6.60
N GLY A 193 65.44 -16.77 5.29
CA GLY A 193 65.21 -15.58 4.48
C GLY A 193 63.74 -15.21 4.39
N ASN A 194 62.84 -16.19 4.31
CA ASN A 194 61.40 -15.96 4.30
C ASN A 194 60.90 -15.34 5.62
N GLU A 195 61.53 -15.68 6.74
CA GLU A 195 61.22 -15.06 8.04
C GLU A 195 61.76 -13.62 8.10
N LEU A 196 63.03 -13.42 7.78
CA LEU A 196 63.65 -12.09 7.78
C LEU A 196 62.98 -11.13 6.79
N ALA A 197 62.47 -11.62 5.67
CA ALA A 197 61.71 -10.81 4.70
C ALA A 197 60.40 -10.23 5.25
N ARG A 198 59.93 -10.68 6.42
CA ARG A 198 58.82 -10.03 7.15
C ARG A 198 59.29 -8.79 7.93
N GLU A 199 60.55 -8.75 8.33
CA GLU A 199 61.14 -7.67 9.12
C GLU A 199 61.77 -6.57 8.25
N PHE A 200 62.28 -6.93 7.06
CA PHE A 200 62.94 -6.02 6.14
C PHE A 200 62.09 -5.78 4.87
N PRO A 201 62.19 -4.62 4.19
CA PRO A 201 61.47 -4.32 2.95
C PRO A 201 62.02 -5.05 1.70
N VAL A 202 62.45 -6.30 1.89
CA VAL A 202 62.97 -7.18 0.85
C VAL A 202 61.91 -8.19 0.41
N ALA A 203 62.11 -8.83 -0.73
CA ALA A 203 61.30 -9.95 -1.19
C ALA A 203 62.18 -11.08 -1.69
N ILE A 204 61.68 -12.30 -1.49
CA ILE A 204 62.24 -13.51 -2.06
C ILE A 204 62.07 -13.49 -3.59
N THR A 205 63.11 -13.88 -4.32
CA THR A 205 63.06 -14.02 -5.78
C THR A 205 62.83 -15.48 -6.18
N ALA A 206 62.55 -15.72 -7.47
CA ALA A 206 62.45 -17.08 -8.01
C ALA A 206 63.82 -17.77 -8.21
N ILE A 207 64.92 -17.06 -7.99
CA ILE A 207 66.27 -17.59 -8.23
C ILE A 207 66.71 -18.39 -6.99
N SER A 208 66.58 -19.71 -7.09
CA SER A 208 67.06 -20.66 -6.09
C SER A 208 68.17 -21.54 -6.64
N PHE A 209 69.13 -21.90 -5.80
CA PHE A 209 70.30 -22.68 -6.17
C PHE A 209 70.80 -23.53 -4.99
N SER A 210 71.63 -24.52 -5.34
CA SER A 210 72.38 -25.36 -4.40
C SER A 210 71.55 -25.87 -3.22
N PRO A 211 70.64 -26.85 -3.42
CA PRO A 211 69.98 -27.52 -2.31
C PRO A 211 71.03 -28.25 -1.46
N VAL A 212 71.02 -27.97 -0.16
CA VAL A 212 71.94 -28.55 0.82
C VAL A 212 71.14 -29.34 1.85
N ALA A 213 71.48 -30.60 1.98
CA ALA A 213 70.99 -31.45 3.06
C ALA A 213 71.67 -31.06 4.38
N LEU A 214 70.88 -30.64 5.36
CA LEU A 214 71.32 -30.20 6.68
C LEU A 214 71.20 -31.35 7.69
N SER A 215 72.31 -31.65 8.35
CA SER A 215 72.47 -32.75 9.30
C SER A 215 73.06 -32.24 10.62
N PHE A 216 73.16 -33.13 11.61
CA PHE A 216 73.99 -32.86 12.78
C PHE A 216 75.45 -33.19 12.47
N ALA A 217 76.36 -32.34 12.95
CA ALA A 217 77.80 -32.53 12.82
C ALA A 217 78.48 -32.62 14.19
N VAL A 218 79.51 -33.47 14.28
CA VAL A 218 80.42 -33.60 15.42
C VAL A 218 81.87 -33.50 14.95
N PRO A 219 82.86 -33.22 15.84
CA PRO A 219 84.26 -33.17 15.45
C PRO A 219 84.76 -34.53 14.95
N LYS A 220 85.60 -34.56 13.90
CA LYS A 220 86.08 -35.82 13.29
C LYS A 220 86.68 -36.77 14.32
N GLY A 221 86.21 -38.02 14.32
CA GLY A 221 86.73 -39.07 15.20
C GLY A 221 86.42 -38.86 16.69
N ARG A 222 85.62 -37.85 17.05
CA ARG A 222 85.09 -37.64 18.41
C ARG A 222 83.57 -37.80 18.39
N ASN A 223 83.01 -38.11 19.55
CA ASN A 223 81.55 -38.15 19.76
C ASN A 223 80.80 -39.08 18.77
N ALA A 224 81.47 -40.14 18.30
CA ALA A 224 80.90 -41.11 17.36
C ALA A 224 79.66 -41.82 17.93
N ASP A 225 79.57 -41.91 19.27
CA ASP A 225 78.41 -42.40 19.99
C ASP A 225 77.18 -41.49 19.83
N LEU A 226 77.35 -40.15 19.78
CA LEU A 226 76.25 -39.22 19.52
C LEU A 226 75.69 -39.42 18.11
N VAL A 227 76.58 -39.52 17.11
CA VAL A 227 76.20 -39.77 15.71
C VAL A 227 75.49 -41.13 15.56
N ALA A 228 76.03 -42.18 16.18
CA ALA A 228 75.42 -43.51 16.15
C ALA A 228 74.04 -43.52 16.85
N GLY A 229 73.91 -42.82 17.98
CA GLY A 229 72.67 -42.68 18.72
C GLY A 229 71.57 -41.98 17.90
N ILE A 230 71.89 -40.82 17.32
CA ILE A 230 70.95 -40.06 16.47
C ILE A 230 70.56 -40.88 15.24
N ASN A 231 71.52 -41.51 14.55
CA ASN A 231 71.25 -42.34 13.38
C ASN A 231 70.29 -43.50 13.71
N ARG A 232 70.48 -44.16 14.86
CA ARG A 232 69.62 -45.25 15.32
C ARG A 232 68.18 -44.79 15.58
N LEU A 233 68.01 -43.62 16.18
CA LEU A 233 66.68 -43.07 16.49
C LEU A 233 65.98 -42.50 15.25
N MET A 234 66.71 -41.79 14.38
CA MET A 234 66.12 -41.15 13.20
C MET A 234 65.70 -42.14 12.12
N ALA A 235 66.45 -43.23 11.91
CA ALA A 235 66.18 -44.17 10.82
C ALA A 235 64.72 -44.69 10.74
N PRO A 236 64.09 -45.17 11.83
CA PRO A 236 62.68 -45.58 11.79
C PRO A 236 61.68 -44.41 11.70
N MET A 237 62.06 -43.20 12.13
CA MET A 237 61.13 -42.06 12.23
C MET A 237 60.82 -41.41 10.88
N ILE A 238 61.77 -41.42 9.94
CA ILE A 238 61.63 -40.71 8.66
C ILE A 238 60.47 -41.27 7.81
N GLY A 239 60.18 -42.57 7.94
CA GLY A 239 59.11 -43.24 7.19
C GLY A 239 57.75 -43.29 7.89
N ASP A 240 57.66 -42.86 9.15
CA ASP A 240 56.44 -42.93 9.96
C ASP A 240 55.78 -41.54 10.09
N PRO A 241 54.58 -41.32 9.52
CA PRO A 241 53.85 -40.04 9.60
C PRO A 241 53.53 -39.60 11.02
N ASP A 242 53.45 -40.53 11.97
CA ASP A 242 53.15 -40.28 13.38
C ASP A 242 54.41 -40.31 14.26
N SER A 243 55.61 -40.25 13.67
CA SER A 243 56.84 -40.18 14.44
C SER A 243 57.05 -38.80 15.08
N ALA A 244 57.95 -38.74 16.07
CA ALA A 244 58.38 -37.46 16.65
C ALA A 244 58.99 -36.53 15.59
N TYR A 245 59.76 -37.08 14.64
CA TYR A 245 60.28 -36.33 13.50
C TYR A 245 59.16 -35.76 12.63
N SER A 246 58.19 -36.57 12.18
CA SER A 246 57.13 -36.12 11.26
C SER A 246 56.21 -35.07 11.89
N ARG A 247 55.87 -35.22 13.18
CA ARG A 247 55.12 -34.19 13.92
C ARG A 247 55.89 -32.87 14.02
N THR A 248 57.17 -32.95 14.38
CA THR A 248 58.04 -31.78 14.52
C THR A 248 58.25 -31.09 13.17
N TYR A 249 58.53 -31.87 12.11
CA TYR A 249 58.65 -31.37 10.75
C TYR A 249 57.37 -30.65 10.32
N LYS A 250 56.19 -31.28 10.49
CA LYS A 250 54.90 -30.64 10.17
C LYS A 250 54.62 -29.39 11.00
N LYS A 251 54.95 -29.39 12.31
CA LYS A 251 54.81 -28.24 13.21
C LYS A 251 55.56 -27.02 12.66
N TRP A 252 56.79 -27.22 12.19
CA TRP A 252 57.67 -26.12 11.76
C TRP A 252 57.62 -25.77 10.27
N THR A 253 57.09 -26.65 9.41
CA THR A 253 57.12 -26.45 7.94
C THR A 253 55.76 -26.39 7.26
N ALA A 254 54.64 -26.68 7.95
CA ALA A 254 53.31 -26.63 7.32
C ALA A 254 52.85 -25.18 7.09
N PRO A 255 52.22 -24.87 5.94
CA PRO A 255 51.62 -23.55 5.71
C PRO A 255 50.48 -23.29 6.71
N PRO A 256 50.25 -22.04 7.16
CA PRO A 256 49.14 -21.71 8.06
C PRO A 256 47.80 -22.09 7.40
N SER A 257 46.91 -22.73 8.15
CA SER A 257 45.61 -23.24 7.67
C SER A 257 44.72 -22.12 7.11
N SER A 258 44.14 -22.34 5.93
CA SER A 258 43.20 -21.43 5.26
C SER A 258 41.94 -21.17 6.10
N ALA A 259 41.49 -19.91 6.14
CA ALA A 259 40.41 -19.39 6.96
C ALA A 259 39.08 -20.17 6.89
N GLU A 260 38.48 -20.47 8.05
CA GLU A 260 37.12 -21.02 8.17
C GLU A 260 36.06 -19.92 7.93
N LEU A 261 34.99 -20.25 7.20
CA LEU A 261 33.87 -19.31 6.97
C LEU A 261 33.11 -19.02 8.29
N PRO A 262 32.58 -17.79 8.47
CA PRO A 262 31.83 -17.44 9.68
C PRO A 262 30.55 -18.26 9.87
N ALA A 263 30.28 -18.68 11.11
CA ALA A 263 29.11 -19.51 11.46
C ALA A 263 27.74 -18.85 11.19
N TRP A 264 27.66 -17.53 10.99
CA TRP A 264 26.41 -16.80 10.74
C TRP A 264 25.91 -16.91 9.28
N LEU A 265 26.81 -17.19 8.34
CA LEU A 265 26.52 -17.16 6.90
C LEU A 265 25.41 -18.13 6.46
N PRO A 266 25.39 -19.43 6.85
CA PRO A 266 24.31 -20.35 6.45
C PRO A 266 22.94 -19.91 6.98
N TRP A 267 22.88 -19.34 8.19
CA TRP A 267 21.64 -18.84 8.76
C TRP A 267 21.08 -17.63 8.01
N SER A 268 21.94 -16.74 7.51
CA SER A 268 21.53 -15.60 6.68
C SER A 268 20.95 -16.05 5.33
N ILE A 269 21.52 -17.09 4.73
CA ILE A 269 21.02 -17.68 3.48
C ILE A 269 19.64 -18.30 3.72
N PHE A 270 19.50 -19.09 4.80
CA PHE A 270 18.22 -19.70 5.17
C PHE A 270 17.12 -18.66 5.40
N ALA A 271 17.41 -17.60 6.17
CA ALA A 271 16.46 -16.52 6.43
C ALA A 271 16.02 -15.81 5.13
N SER A 272 16.96 -15.60 4.20
CA SER A 272 16.67 -14.98 2.90
C SER A 272 15.73 -15.83 2.03
N ILE A 273 15.91 -17.16 2.03
CA ILE A 273 15.03 -18.10 1.32
C ILE A 273 13.62 -18.08 1.92
N VAL A 274 13.52 -18.13 3.26
CA VAL A 274 12.21 -18.08 3.95
C VAL A 274 11.50 -16.77 3.64
N PHE A 275 12.21 -15.64 3.67
CA PHE A 275 11.65 -14.33 3.34
C PHE A 275 11.15 -14.26 1.89
N ALA A 276 11.92 -14.79 0.94
CA ALA A 276 11.50 -14.86 -0.47
C ALA A 276 10.24 -15.73 -0.67
N LEU A 277 10.13 -16.86 0.04
CA LEU A 277 8.94 -17.71 0.01
C LEU A 277 7.72 -16.99 0.58
N LEU A 278 7.86 -16.28 1.70
CA LEU A 278 6.78 -15.49 2.29
C LEU A 278 6.32 -14.38 1.34
N LEU A 279 7.25 -13.67 0.69
CA LEU A 279 6.93 -12.68 -0.34
C LEU A 279 6.21 -13.30 -1.54
N GLY A 280 6.62 -14.49 -1.98
CA GLY A 280 5.95 -15.21 -3.07
C GLY A 280 4.51 -15.59 -2.72
N ILE A 281 4.29 -16.15 -1.52
CA ILE A 281 2.94 -16.49 -1.02
C ILE A 281 2.08 -15.23 -0.89
N TRP A 282 2.65 -14.15 -0.34
CA TRP A 282 1.97 -12.87 -0.23
C TRP A 282 1.56 -12.33 -1.61
N ASN A 283 2.45 -12.37 -2.59
CA ASN A 283 2.19 -11.91 -3.96
C ASN A 283 1.06 -12.70 -4.62
N VAL A 284 1.08 -14.03 -4.50
CA VAL A 284 0.01 -14.90 -5.03
C VAL A 284 -1.33 -14.60 -4.34
N SER A 285 -1.34 -14.43 -3.02
CA SER A 285 -2.55 -14.07 -2.26
C SER A 285 -3.10 -12.71 -2.69
N LEU A 286 -2.24 -11.70 -2.83
CA LEU A 286 -2.61 -10.36 -3.27
C LEU A 286 -3.24 -10.39 -4.68
N ASN A 287 -2.60 -11.09 -5.62
CA ASN A 287 -3.12 -11.21 -7.00
C ASN A 287 -4.49 -11.90 -7.05
N ARG A 288 -4.72 -12.91 -6.19
CA ARG A 288 -6.04 -13.56 -6.08
C ARG A 288 -7.10 -12.61 -5.52
N GLN A 289 -6.78 -11.83 -4.50
CA GLN A 289 -7.70 -10.84 -3.93
C GLN A 289 -8.07 -9.76 -4.95
N VAL A 290 -7.08 -9.25 -5.68
CA VAL A 290 -7.30 -8.28 -6.77
C VAL A 290 -8.21 -8.89 -7.83
N ALA A 291 -7.91 -10.08 -8.33
CA ALA A 291 -8.74 -10.74 -9.35
C ALA A 291 -10.19 -11.01 -8.87
N SER A 292 -10.39 -11.32 -7.59
CA SER A 292 -11.73 -11.49 -7.02
C SER A 292 -12.49 -10.17 -6.96
N LYS A 293 -11.86 -9.10 -6.46
CA LYS A 293 -12.49 -7.78 -6.38
C LYS A 293 -12.79 -7.22 -7.78
N THR A 294 -11.88 -7.37 -8.74
CA THR A 294 -12.11 -6.95 -10.12
C THR A 294 -13.31 -7.67 -10.72
N ARG A 295 -13.47 -8.98 -10.49
CA ARG A 295 -14.65 -9.73 -10.98
C ARG A 295 -15.95 -9.23 -10.35
N HIS A 296 -15.96 -8.99 -9.03
CA HIS A 296 -17.14 -8.44 -8.35
C HIS A 296 -17.51 -7.06 -8.90
N LEU A 297 -16.54 -6.17 -9.04
CA LEU A 297 -16.78 -4.82 -9.57
C LEU A 297 -17.27 -4.84 -11.02
N VAL A 298 -16.69 -5.69 -11.87
CA VAL A 298 -17.15 -5.84 -13.26
C VAL A 298 -18.60 -6.33 -13.30
N GLN A 299 -18.97 -7.27 -12.43
CA GLN A 299 -20.34 -7.77 -12.35
C GLN A 299 -21.31 -6.69 -11.84
N GLU A 300 -20.94 -5.99 -10.77
CA GLU A 300 -21.73 -4.87 -10.22
C GLU A 300 -21.94 -3.74 -11.24
N ILE A 301 -20.91 -3.40 -12.02
CA ILE A 301 -21.02 -2.42 -13.11
C ILE A 301 -21.94 -2.93 -14.22
N SER A 302 -21.86 -4.22 -14.57
CA SER A 302 -22.72 -4.84 -15.57
C SER A 302 -24.18 -4.82 -15.14
N ASP A 303 -24.47 -5.24 -13.91
CA ASP A 303 -25.81 -5.28 -13.34
C ASP A 303 -26.41 -3.87 -13.26
N ARG A 304 -25.61 -2.89 -12.83
CA ARG A 304 -26.02 -1.48 -12.79
C ARG A 304 -26.35 -0.93 -14.16
N ARG A 305 -25.55 -1.24 -15.19
CA ARG A 305 -25.82 -0.81 -16.57
C ARG A 305 -27.14 -1.37 -17.10
N LEU A 306 -27.40 -2.65 -16.85
CA LEU A 306 -28.67 -3.28 -17.25
C LEU A 306 -29.87 -2.62 -16.56
N ALA A 307 -29.75 -2.30 -15.27
CA ALA A 307 -30.80 -1.59 -14.54
C ALA A 307 -31.02 -0.16 -15.07
N GLU A 308 -29.96 0.57 -15.37
CA GLU A 308 -30.05 1.92 -15.95
C GLU A 308 -30.70 1.92 -17.34
N GLU A 309 -30.39 0.92 -18.18
CA GLU A 309 -31.02 0.72 -19.48
C GLU A 309 -32.51 0.36 -19.35
N GLU A 310 -32.85 -0.50 -18.40
CA GLU A 310 -34.24 -0.87 -18.10
C GLU A 310 -35.06 0.35 -17.64
N VAL A 311 -34.52 1.15 -16.72
CA VAL A 311 -35.15 2.40 -16.27
C VAL A 311 -35.34 3.37 -17.44
N ARG A 312 -34.33 3.53 -18.30
CA ARG A 312 -34.46 4.40 -19.47
C ARG A 312 -35.55 3.91 -20.43
N ARG A 313 -35.64 2.60 -20.65
CA ARG A 313 -36.69 2.00 -21.48
C ARG A 313 -38.08 2.19 -20.88
N LEU A 314 -38.21 1.97 -19.57
CA LEU A 314 -39.48 2.16 -18.84
C LEU A 314 -39.93 3.62 -18.87
N ASN A 315 -39.02 4.56 -18.69
CA ASN A 315 -39.33 5.99 -18.79
C ASN A 315 -39.81 6.37 -20.19
N ALA A 316 -39.14 5.91 -21.24
CA ALA A 316 -39.57 6.17 -22.61
C ALA A 316 -40.95 5.58 -22.93
N ASP A 317 -41.26 4.38 -22.43
CA ASP A 317 -42.59 3.77 -22.58
C ASP A 317 -43.65 4.52 -21.78
N LEU A 318 -43.31 4.97 -20.57
CA LEU A 318 -44.21 5.77 -19.73
C LEU A 318 -44.53 7.11 -20.39
N GLU A 319 -43.52 7.84 -20.87
CA GLU A 319 -43.69 9.11 -21.58
C GLU A 319 -44.59 8.93 -22.81
N LYS A 320 -44.39 7.86 -23.58
CA LYS A 320 -45.23 7.52 -24.72
C LYS A 320 -46.68 7.27 -24.29
N ARG A 321 -46.91 6.46 -23.24
CA ARG A 321 -48.26 6.20 -22.72
C ARG A 321 -48.94 7.47 -22.20
N VAL A 322 -48.18 8.35 -21.52
CA VAL A 322 -48.70 9.63 -21.04
C VAL A 322 -49.11 10.52 -22.21
N ALA A 323 -48.28 10.61 -23.26
CA ALA A 323 -48.61 11.37 -24.47
C ALA A 323 -49.85 10.80 -25.19
N GLU A 324 -49.93 9.48 -25.33
CA GLU A 324 -51.07 8.78 -25.94
C GLU A 324 -52.36 9.03 -25.14
N ARG A 325 -52.33 8.87 -23.82
CA ARG A 325 -53.49 9.11 -22.95
C ARG A 325 -53.92 10.57 -22.94
N THR A 326 -52.97 11.49 -22.92
CA THR A 326 -53.25 12.93 -22.98
C THR A 326 -53.92 13.28 -24.30
N SER A 327 -53.42 12.74 -25.42
CA SER A 327 -54.04 12.92 -26.74
C SER A 327 -55.45 12.33 -26.79
N GLN A 328 -55.66 11.12 -26.28
CA GLN A 328 -56.99 10.50 -26.19
C GLN A 328 -57.98 11.33 -25.36
N LEU A 329 -57.55 11.84 -24.21
CA LEU A 329 -58.38 12.70 -23.36
C LEU A 329 -58.73 14.01 -24.07
N GLN A 330 -57.77 14.63 -24.74
CA GLN A 330 -58.02 15.86 -25.51
C GLN A 330 -58.99 15.62 -26.68
N LEU A 331 -58.87 14.49 -27.37
CA LEU A 331 -59.80 14.10 -28.43
C LEU A 331 -61.20 13.85 -27.88
N ALA A 332 -61.35 13.02 -26.85
CA ALA A 332 -62.64 12.72 -26.22
C ALA A 332 -63.32 14.00 -25.70
N ASN A 333 -62.56 14.92 -25.11
CA ASN A 333 -63.08 16.19 -24.63
C ASN A 333 -63.58 17.09 -25.79
N ARG A 334 -62.82 17.16 -26.89
CA ARG A 334 -63.25 17.89 -28.11
C ARG A 334 -64.49 17.28 -28.78
N GLU A 335 -64.60 15.95 -28.78
CA GLU A 335 -65.76 15.24 -29.30
C GLU A 335 -67.02 15.55 -28.46
N LEU A 336 -66.91 15.49 -27.14
CA LEU A 336 -67.99 15.85 -26.22
C LEU A 336 -68.45 17.30 -26.41
N GLU A 337 -67.52 18.24 -26.63
CA GLU A 337 -67.86 19.64 -26.93
C GLU A 337 -68.60 19.79 -28.26
N THR A 338 -68.09 19.16 -29.32
CA THR A 338 -68.69 19.21 -30.65
C THR A 338 -70.10 18.62 -30.61
N PHE A 339 -70.26 17.52 -29.88
CA PHE A 339 -71.55 16.91 -29.62
C PHE A 339 -72.49 17.85 -28.85
N ALA A 340 -72.03 18.45 -27.75
CA ALA A 340 -72.84 19.40 -26.97
C ALA A 340 -73.26 20.62 -27.81
N TYR A 341 -72.36 21.13 -28.66
CA TYR A 341 -72.65 22.24 -29.56
C TYR A 341 -73.71 21.89 -30.62
N SER A 342 -73.54 20.74 -31.29
CA SER A 342 -74.49 20.25 -32.30
C SER A 342 -75.87 20.02 -31.70
N VAL A 343 -75.96 19.27 -30.59
CA VAL A 343 -77.26 18.98 -29.95
C VAL A 343 -77.96 20.27 -29.51
N ALA A 344 -77.22 21.22 -28.94
CA ALA A 344 -77.79 22.50 -28.54
C ALA A 344 -78.33 23.32 -29.73
N HIS A 345 -77.60 23.35 -30.84
CA HIS A 345 -78.05 24.02 -32.07
C HIS A 345 -79.32 23.36 -32.63
N ASP A 346 -79.32 22.03 -32.70
CA ASP A 346 -80.40 21.24 -33.27
C ASP A 346 -81.67 21.29 -32.41
N LEU A 347 -81.53 21.44 -31.08
CA LEU A 347 -82.66 21.69 -30.18
C LEU A 347 -83.17 23.13 -30.23
N ARG A 348 -82.30 24.12 -30.47
CA ARG A 348 -82.70 25.55 -30.50
C ARG A 348 -83.54 25.90 -31.73
N THR A 349 -83.25 25.28 -32.88
CA THR A 349 -83.98 25.54 -34.14
C THR A 349 -85.49 25.24 -34.05
N PRO A 350 -85.94 24.03 -33.64
CA PRO A 350 -87.37 23.74 -33.50
C PRO A 350 -88.00 24.57 -32.39
N LEU A 351 -87.27 24.88 -31.33
CA LEU A 351 -87.75 25.71 -30.23
C LEU A 351 -88.07 27.16 -30.67
N ARG A 352 -87.22 27.76 -31.52
CA ARG A 352 -87.47 29.07 -32.12
C ARG A 352 -88.66 29.06 -33.06
N ALA A 353 -88.86 27.98 -33.81
CA ALA A 353 -90.04 27.83 -34.66
C ALA A 353 -91.32 27.76 -33.80
N ILE A 354 -91.30 26.99 -32.69
CA ILE A 354 -92.41 26.92 -31.73
C ILE A 354 -92.72 28.31 -31.16
N ASP A 355 -91.73 29.04 -30.63
CA ASP A 355 -91.96 30.40 -30.10
C ASP A 355 -92.47 31.37 -31.18
N GLY A 356 -91.96 31.28 -32.41
CA GLY A 356 -92.42 32.06 -33.55
C GLY A 356 -93.91 31.84 -33.87
N PHE A 357 -94.35 30.57 -33.94
CA PHE A 357 -95.77 30.25 -34.16
C PHE A 357 -96.66 30.66 -32.98
N LEU A 358 -96.18 30.49 -31.75
CA LEU A 358 -96.89 30.93 -30.55
C LEU A 358 -97.06 32.45 -30.53
N ARG A 359 -96.06 33.21 -31.00
CA ARG A 359 -96.15 34.67 -31.14
C ARG A 359 -97.19 35.07 -32.20
N ILE A 360 -97.18 34.43 -33.37
CA ILE A 360 -98.19 34.67 -34.42
C ILE A 360 -99.61 34.39 -33.87
N LEU A 361 -99.81 33.27 -33.16
CA LEU A 361 -101.10 32.96 -32.54
C LEU A 361 -101.51 34.00 -31.48
N ALA A 362 -100.56 34.50 -30.70
CA ALA A 362 -100.79 35.48 -29.64
C ALA A 362 -100.92 36.94 -30.15
N GLU A 363 -100.55 37.22 -31.40
CA GLU A 363 -100.66 38.56 -32.01
C GLU A 363 -101.85 38.63 -32.99
N GLU A 364 -101.98 37.64 -33.89
CA GLU A 364 -102.96 37.67 -34.99
C GLU A 364 -104.32 37.03 -34.64
N TYR A 365 -104.36 36.11 -33.66
CA TYR A 365 -105.57 35.35 -33.30
C TYR A 365 -106.10 35.65 -31.90
N THR A 366 -105.61 36.71 -31.25
CA THR A 366 -105.90 37.07 -29.85
C THR A 366 -107.39 37.20 -29.52
N GLU A 367 -108.22 37.66 -30.45
CA GLU A 367 -109.67 37.81 -30.23
C GLU A 367 -110.46 36.52 -30.49
N LYS A 368 -109.86 35.54 -31.16
CA LYS A 368 -110.46 34.22 -31.45
C LYS A 368 -110.12 33.16 -30.42
N ILE A 369 -109.19 33.46 -29.51
CA ILE A 369 -108.72 32.56 -28.46
C ILE A 369 -109.36 33.01 -27.15
N ASP A 370 -110.03 32.08 -26.47
CA ASP A 370 -110.62 32.31 -25.16
C ASP A 370 -109.55 32.50 -24.08
N SER A 371 -109.98 32.82 -22.86
CA SER A 371 -109.07 33.05 -21.72
C SER A 371 -108.20 31.83 -21.40
N GLU A 372 -108.72 30.62 -21.62
CA GLU A 372 -107.98 29.39 -21.34
C GLU A 372 -106.93 29.12 -22.42
N GLY A 373 -107.25 29.32 -23.70
CA GLY A 373 -106.27 29.24 -24.77
C GLY A 373 -105.14 30.26 -24.63
N LYS A 374 -105.42 31.48 -24.16
CA LYS A 374 -104.39 32.48 -23.82
C LYS A 374 -103.49 32.01 -22.68
N ARG A 375 -104.06 31.39 -21.64
CA ARG A 375 -103.30 30.80 -20.52
C ARG A 375 -102.38 29.68 -21.01
N LEU A 376 -102.88 28.77 -21.84
CA LEU A 376 -102.10 27.67 -22.40
C LEU A 376 -100.97 28.17 -23.31
N LEU A 377 -101.22 29.14 -24.19
CA LEU A 377 -100.18 29.77 -25.02
C LEU A 377 -99.08 30.39 -24.16
N LYS A 378 -99.44 31.08 -23.08
CA LYS A 378 -98.48 31.65 -22.13
C LYS A 378 -97.59 30.55 -21.52
N ILE A 379 -98.19 29.45 -21.06
CA ILE A 379 -97.46 28.31 -20.47
C ILE A 379 -96.48 27.70 -21.47
N VAL A 380 -96.89 27.46 -22.73
CA VAL A 380 -96.00 26.85 -23.74
C VAL A 380 -94.85 27.80 -24.09
N ARG A 381 -95.10 29.12 -24.16
CA ARG A 381 -94.05 30.12 -24.37
C ARG A 381 -93.07 30.17 -23.19
N GLU A 382 -93.55 30.16 -21.95
CA GLU A 382 -92.72 30.12 -20.75
C GLU A 382 -91.83 28.86 -20.71
N ASN A 383 -92.39 27.69 -21.05
CA ASN A 383 -91.62 26.43 -21.17
C ASN A 383 -90.59 26.48 -22.30
N SER A 384 -90.94 27.06 -23.46
CA SER A 384 -90.02 27.22 -24.58
C SER A 384 -88.85 28.14 -24.21
N ALA A 385 -89.14 29.28 -23.57
CA ALA A 385 -88.11 30.18 -23.06
C ALA A 385 -87.21 29.50 -22.01
N GLN A 386 -87.77 28.65 -21.14
CA GLN A 386 -87.01 27.87 -20.18
C GLN A 386 -86.05 26.89 -20.86
N MET A 387 -86.49 26.18 -21.91
CA MET A 387 -85.63 25.28 -22.67
C MET A 387 -84.48 26.02 -23.35
N ASP A 388 -84.70 27.21 -23.92
CA ASP A 388 -83.61 27.99 -24.53
C ASP A 388 -82.56 28.42 -23.50
N ARG A 389 -83.00 28.81 -22.30
CA ARG A 389 -82.09 29.13 -21.18
C ARG A 389 -81.29 27.92 -20.73
N LEU A 390 -81.89 26.73 -20.68
CA LEU A 390 -81.19 25.48 -20.31
C LEU A 390 -80.12 25.13 -21.34
N ILE A 391 -80.48 25.17 -22.62
CA ILE A 391 -79.57 24.89 -23.75
C ILE A 391 -78.39 25.87 -23.73
N THR A 392 -78.68 27.16 -23.55
CA THR A 392 -77.66 28.21 -23.52
C THR A 392 -76.74 28.07 -22.30
N GLY A 393 -77.29 27.77 -21.12
CA GLY A 393 -76.49 27.52 -19.92
C GLY A 393 -75.56 26.31 -20.06
N LEU A 394 -76.04 25.22 -20.67
CA LEU A 394 -75.24 24.02 -20.91
C LEU A 394 -74.07 24.30 -21.85
N LEU A 395 -74.30 25.10 -22.90
CA LEU A 395 -73.24 25.55 -23.81
C LEU A 395 -72.19 26.42 -23.11
N THR A 396 -72.62 27.34 -22.25
CA THR A 396 -71.70 28.17 -21.45
C THR A 396 -70.84 27.29 -20.55
N LEU A 397 -71.44 26.31 -19.85
CA LEU A 397 -70.70 25.38 -18.99
C LEU A 397 -69.66 24.57 -19.79
N SER A 398 -70.02 24.07 -20.97
CA SER A 398 -69.09 23.38 -21.87
C SER A 398 -67.93 24.30 -22.31
N ARG A 399 -68.21 25.54 -22.71
CA ARG A 399 -67.19 26.51 -23.16
C ARG A 399 -66.22 26.95 -22.07
N VAL A 400 -66.72 27.19 -20.85
CA VAL A 400 -65.91 27.62 -19.70
C VAL A 400 -64.80 26.62 -19.38
N THR A 401 -64.95 25.34 -19.75
CA THR A 401 -63.95 24.29 -19.53
C THR A 401 -62.71 24.45 -20.43
N ARG A 402 -62.81 25.16 -21.57
CA ARG A 402 -61.77 25.20 -22.62
C ARG A 402 -61.06 26.54 -22.80
N ILE A 403 -61.66 27.67 -22.36
CA ILE A 403 -61.04 28.98 -22.55
C ILE A 403 -59.70 29.02 -21.82
N ASP A 404 -58.59 29.17 -22.54
CA ASP A 404 -57.29 29.42 -21.91
C ASP A 404 -57.44 30.64 -21.00
N VAL A 405 -57.27 30.42 -19.69
CA VAL A 405 -57.49 31.48 -18.71
C VAL A 405 -56.38 32.51 -18.89
N ARG A 406 -56.76 33.71 -19.33
CA ARG A 406 -55.83 34.82 -19.40
C ARG A 406 -55.82 35.52 -18.05
N PHE A 407 -54.78 35.26 -17.28
CA PHE A 407 -54.60 35.87 -15.98
C PHE A 407 -54.20 37.35 -16.16
N THR A 408 -55.14 38.23 -15.81
CA THR A 408 -54.95 39.67 -15.74
C THR A 408 -55.32 40.16 -14.35
N THR A 409 -54.77 41.30 -13.94
CA THR A 409 -55.24 41.97 -12.72
C THR A 409 -56.61 42.57 -13.00
N VAL A 410 -57.63 42.10 -12.28
CA VAL A 410 -59.02 42.52 -12.44
C VAL A 410 -59.43 43.36 -11.23
N ASP A 411 -59.92 44.57 -11.49
CA ASP A 411 -60.58 45.40 -10.49
C ASP A 411 -61.96 44.80 -10.18
N MET A 412 -62.04 44.09 -9.06
CA MET A 412 -63.25 43.36 -8.65
C MET A 412 -64.38 44.32 -8.23
N ALA A 413 -64.04 45.49 -7.68
CA ALA A 413 -65.02 46.50 -7.27
C ALA A 413 -65.68 47.15 -8.48
N THR A 414 -64.90 47.58 -9.46
CA THR A 414 -65.43 48.12 -10.72
C THR A 414 -66.26 47.07 -11.45
N LEU A 415 -65.76 45.84 -11.55
CA LEU A 415 -66.44 44.77 -12.27
C LEU A 415 -67.80 44.40 -11.64
N ALA A 416 -67.89 44.33 -10.30
CA ALA A 416 -69.15 44.07 -9.61
C ALA A 416 -70.16 45.21 -9.81
N ASN A 417 -69.73 46.46 -9.73
CA ASN A 417 -70.59 47.63 -9.95
C ASN A 417 -71.10 47.70 -11.38
N GLU A 418 -70.22 47.53 -12.38
CA GLU A 418 -70.62 47.50 -13.80
C GLU A 418 -71.63 46.39 -14.06
N THR A 419 -71.39 45.20 -13.49
CA THR A 419 -72.26 44.04 -13.66
C THR A 419 -73.64 44.30 -13.07
N TYR A 420 -73.72 44.87 -11.87
CA TYR A 420 -75.00 45.24 -11.27
C TYR A 420 -75.76 46.23 -12.14
N MET A 421 -75.09 47.28 -12.64
CA MET A 421 -75.70 48.29 -13.50
C MET A 421 -76.18 47.75 -14.85
N GLU A 422 -75.50 46.73 -15.38
CA GLU A 422 -75.85 46.07 -16.64
C GLU A 422 -77.10 45.19 -16.50
N ILE A 423 -77.21 44.42 -15.42
CA ILE A 423 -78.26 43.41 -15.27
C ILE A 423 -79.51 43.91 -14.52
N SER A 424 -79.43 45.06 -13.85
CA SER A 424 -80.54 45.63 -13.08
C SER A 424 -81.32 46.69 -13.88
N SER A 425 -82.65 46.55 -13.93
CA SER A 425 -83.51 47.57 -14.53
C SER A 425 -83.54 48.86 -13.67
N PRO A 426 -83.91 50.03 -14.21
CA PRO A 426 -84.08 51.25 -13.41
C PRO A 426 -84.97 51.06 -12.18
N GLU A 427 -86.02 50.24 -12.28
CA GLU A 427 -86.95 49.93 -11.18
C GLU A 427 -86.30 49.07 -10.09
N VAL A 428 -85.47 48.10 -10.49
CA VAL A 428 -84.70 47.29 -9.54
C VAL A 428 -83.69 48.17 -8.80
N ARG A 429 -82.96 49.04 -9.51
CA ARG A 429 -81.97 49.94 -8.90
C ARG A 429 -82.58 50.90 -7.88
N GLY A 430 -83.80 51.38 -8.12
CA GLY A 430 -84.51 52.25 -7.20
C GLY A 430 -85.13 51.54 -5.98
N SER A 431 -85.22 50.21 -6.01
CA SER A 431 -85.89 49.42 -4.97
C SER A 431 -84.96 48.52 -4.15
N PHE A 432 -83.65 48.57 -4.41
CA PHE A 432 -82.64 47.78 -3.71
C PHE A 432 -81.59 48.68 -3.06
N ASP A 433 -81.21 48.35 -1.83
CA ASP A 433 -80.03 48.88 -1.14
C ASP A 433 -78.82 48.03 -1.54
N PHE A 434 -78.08 48.49 -2.55
CA PHE A 434 -76.91 47.81 -3.09
C PHE A 434 -75.62 48.51 -2.67
N SER A 435 -74.75 47.78 -1.96
CA SER A 435 -73.46 48.30 -1.49
C SER A 435 -72.31 47.37 -1.86
N VAL A 436 -71.24 47.95 -2.41
CA VAL A 436 -69.97 47.25 -2.67
C VAL A 436 -68.91 47.81 -1.73
N GLY A 437 -68.38 46.96 -0.85
CA GLY A 437 -67.28 47.29 0.05
C GLY A 437 -65.92 47.39 -0.68
N ALA A 438 -64.85 47.52 0.08
CA ALA A 438 -63.49 47.49 -0.49
C ALA A 438 -63.17 46.05 -0.96
N LEU A 439 -63.07 45.87 -2.28
CA LEU A 439 -62.69 44.59 -2.89
C LEU A 439 -61.24 44.69 -3.39
N PRO A 440 -60.28 43.91 -2.86
CA PRO A 440 -58.94 43.85 -3.43
C PRO A 440 -59.01 43.33 -4.88
N PRO A 441 -58.08 43.77 -5.76
CA PRO A 441 -57.99 43.21 -7.10
C PRO A 441 -57.58 41.73 -7.05
N SER A 442 -58.01 40.96 -8.04
CA SER A 442 -57.67 39.54 -8.17
C SER A 442 -56.96 39.26 -9.49
N LEU A 443 -56.09 38.25 -9.50
CA LEU A 443 -55.55 37.71 -10.74
C LEU A 443 -56.57 36.73 -11.36
N GLY A 444 -57.01 36.99 -12.58
CA GLY A 444 -57.94 36.11 -13.29
C GLY A 444 -58.34 36.62 -14.67
N ASP A 445 -59.20 35.86 -15.33
CA ASP A 445 -59.79 36.29 -16.60
C ASP A 445 -61.02 37.16 -16.35
N GLN A 446 -60.99 38.40 -16.83
CA GLN A 446 -62.06 39.37 -16.62
C GLN A 446 -63.42 38.87 -17.13
N THR A 447 -63.46 38.12 -18.23
CA THR A 447 -64.71 37.61 -18.81
C THR A 447 -65.32 36.54 -17.92
N LEU A 448 -64.48 35.62 -17.41
CA LEU A 448 -64.93 34.56 -16.51
C LEU A 448 -65.39 35.14 -15.16
N LEU A 449 -64.62 36.08 -14.59
CA LEU A 449 -64.99 36.74 -13.34
C LEU A 449 -66.27 37.58 -13.49
N ARG A 450 -66.48 38.24 -14.65
CA ARG A 450 -67.75 38.92 -14.95
C ARG A 450 -68.91 37.94 -14.91
N GLN A 451 -68.74 36.75 -15.50
CA GLN A 451 -69.77 35.71 -15.49
C GLN A 451 -70.08 35.19 -14.07
N VAL A 452 -69.08 35.13 -13.18
CA VAL A 452 -69.30 34.82 -11.76
C VAL A 452 -70.20 35.89 -11.12
N TRP A 453 -69.85 37.16 -11.29
CA TRP A 453 -70.64 38.28 -10.78
C TRP A 453 -72.06 38.30 -11.32
N ILE A 454 -72.25 38.10 -12.63
CA ILE A 454 -73.58 38.05 -13.26
C ILE A 454 -74.45 37.00 -12.57
N ASN A 455 -73.92 35.78 -12.37
CA ASN A 455 -74.70 34.70 -11.78
C ASN A 455 -75.02 34.94 -10.29
N LEU A 456 -74.06 35.42 -9.50
CA LEU A 456 -74.27 35.65 -8.07
C LEU A 456 -75.19 36.86 -7.82
N ILE A 457 -74.98 37.96 -8.52
CA ILE A 457 -75.80 39.18 -8.37
C ILE A 457 -77.21 38.96 -8.92
N ALA A 458 -77.37 38.27 -10.05
CA ALA A 458 -78.71 37.93 -10.56
C ALA A 458 -79.48 37.04 -9.59
N ASN A 459 -78.81 36.08 -8.94
CA ASN A 459 -79.42 35.26 -7.89
C ASN A 459 -79.83 36.14 -6.69
N ALA A 460 -78.95 37.00 -6.20
CA ALA A 460 -79.23 37.90 -5.09
C ALA A 460 -80.46 38.80 -5.37
N ILE A 461 -80.54 39.42 -6.55
CA ILE A 461 -81.70 40.24 -6.97
C ILE A 461 -82.97 39.38 -7.00
N LYS A 462 -82.91 38.24 -7.67
CA LYS A 462 -84.06 37.36 -7.88
C LYS A 462 -84.67 36.86 -6.57
N PHE A 463 -83.84 36.34 -5.66
CA PHE A 463 -84.31 35.76 -4.40
C PHE A 463 -84.67 36.80 -3.33
N THR A 464 -84.28 38.05 -3.54
CA THR A 464 -84.58 39.19 -2.64
C THR A 464 -85.76 40.03 -3.11
N THR A 465 -86.12 39.99 -4.39
CA THR A 465 -87.28 40.73 -4.95
C THR A 465 -88.60 40.54 -4.17
N PRO A 466 -88.97 39.34 -3.69
CA PRO A 466 -90.23 39.18 -2.94
C PRO A 466 -90.16 39.68 -1.49
N CYS A 467 -88.99 40.00 -0.96
CA CYS A 467 -88.79 40.46 0.41
C CYS A 467 -89.08 41.97 0.58
N ALA A 468 -89.47 42.35 1.80
CA ALA A 468 -89.72 43.74 2.17
C ALA A 468 -88.41 44.55 2.33
N GLU A 469 -87.40 43.95 2.96
CA GLU A 469 -86.05 44.49 2.99
C GLU A 469 -85.26 43.94 1.81
N ARG A 470 -84.86 44.82 0.89
CA ARG A 470 -84.15 44.45 -0.34
C ARG A 470 -82.72 44.96 -0.32
N ARG A 471 -81.87 44.30 0.49
CA ARG A 471 -80.45 44.66 0.60
C ARG A 471 -79.57 43.60 -0.04
N ILE A 472 -78.57 44.05 -0.79
CA ILE A 472 -77.50 43.22 -1.33
C ILE A 472 -76.15 43.88 -0.99
N GLU A 473 -75.29 43.15 -0.29
CA GLU A 473 -73.99 43.62 0.15
C GLU A 473 -72.88 42.73 -0.45
N ILE A 474 -71.93 43.36 -1.15
CA ILE A 474 -70.75 42.68 -1.68
C ILE A 474 -69.54 43.07 -0.83
N GLY A 475 -68.83 42.07 -0.33
CA GLY A 475 -67.67 42.24 0.54
C GLY A 475 -66.51 41.34 0.16
N CYS A 476 -65.37 41.55 0.81
CA CYS A 476 -64.22 40.66 0.72
C CYS A 476 -63.50 40.59 2.06
N ARG A 477 -62.93 39.42 2.36
CA ARG A 477 -61.95 39.23 3.42
C ARG A 477 -60.76 38.44 2.88
N THR A 478 -59.57 38.68 3.40
CA THR A 478 -58.38 37.92 3.02
C THR A 478 -58.06 36.92 4.13
N GLU A 479 -58.06 35.63 3.80
CA GLU A 479 -57.78 34.53 4.73
C GLU A 479 -56.84 33.54 4.06
N ASP A 480 -55.78 33.10 4.75
CA ASP A 480 -54.84 32.06 4.29
C ASP A 480 -54.26 32.25 2.88
N GLY A 481 -53.96 33.50 2.49
CA GLY A 481 -53.42 33.82 1.15
C GLY A 481 -54.47 33.80 0.03
N MET A 482 -55.75 33.74 0.37
CA MET A 482 -56.89 33.78 -0.54
C MET A 482 -57.75 35.02 -0.27
N ASN A 483 -58.17 35.70 -1.34
CA ASN A 483 -59.22 36.72 -1.28
C ASN A 483 -60.58 36.02 -1.37
N VAL A 484 -61.35 36.08 -0.29
CA VAL A 484 -62.70 35.52 -0.16
C VAL A 484 -63.72 36.62 -0.39
N TYR A 485 -64.32 36.62 -1.57
CA TYR A 485 -65.40 37.52 -1.95
C TYR A 485 -66.74 36.95 -1.48
N SER A 486 -67.64 37.83 -1.04
CA SER A 486 -68.97 37.46 -0.56
C SER A 486 -70.06 38.30 -1.22
N VAL A 487 -71.18 37.68 -1.57
CA VAL A 487 -72.43 38.32 -1.98
C VAL A 487 -73.50 37.94 -0.98
N LYS A 488 -73.90 38.89 -0.14
CA LYS A 488 -74.90 38.73 0.90
C LYS A 488 -76.21 39.37 0.47
N ASP A 489 -77.31 38.66 0.63
CA ASP A 489 -78.66 39.12 0.29
C ASP A 489 -79.62 38.90 1.45
N THR A 490 -80.65 39.75 1.55
CA THR A 490 -81.76 39.63 2.53
C THR A 490 -82.97 38.90 1.93
N GLY A 491 -82.72 37.96 1.00
CA GLY A 491 -83.74 37.23 0.29
C GLY A 491 -84.38 36.11 1.09
N VAL A 492 -85.06 35.20 0.39
CA VAL A 492 -85.78 34.08 1.03
C VAL A 492 -84.88 33.07 1.73
N GLY A 493 -83.57 33.09 1.47
CA GLY A 493 -82.61 32.11 1.98
C GLY A 493 -82.91 30.68 1.53
N PHE A 494 -82.16 29.72 2.07
CA PHE A 494 -82.33 28.30 1.76
C PHE A 494 -82.09 27.44 3.01
N ASP A 495 -82.54 26.17 2.97
CA ASP A 495 -82.31 25.22 4.05
C ASP A 495 -80.82 24.75 4.04
N PRO A 496 -80.06 24.96 5.13
CA PRO A 496 -78.64 24.62 5.22
C PRO A 496 -78.30 23.18 4.83
N ARG A 497 -79.23 22.23 5.00
CA ARG A 497 -79.02 20.81 4.67
C ARG A 497 -78.75 20.57 3.18
N TYR A 498 -79.06 21.54 2.33
CA TYR A 498 -78.86 21.44 0.89
C TYR A 498 -77.68 22.27 0.36
N GLN A 499 -76.87 22.86 1.24
CA GLN A 499 -75.71 23.68 0.90
C GLN A 499 -74.76 22.98 -0.09
N GLU A 500 -74.46 21.70 0.12
CA GLU A 500 -73.58 20.91 -0.75
C GLU A 500 -74.15 20.66 -2.15
N LYS A 501 -75.47 20.76 -2.32
CA LYS A 501 -76.14 20.51 -3.60
C LYS A 501 -76.30 21.76 -4.46
N LEU A 502 -76.09 22.95 -3.90
CA LEU A 502 -76.31 24.24 -4.59
C LEU A 502 -75.50 24.40 -5.88
N PHE A 503 -74.30 23.84 -5.92
CA PHE A 503 -73.35 24.00 -7.03
C PHE A 503 -73.42 22.89 -8.07
N GLY A 504 -74.29 21.90 -7.88
CA GLY A 504 -74.51 20.83 -8.85
C GLY A 504 -75.26 21.30 -10.10
N VAL A 505 -75.03 20.64 -11.23
CA VAL A 505 -75.76 20.95 -12.48
C VAL A 505 -77.23 20.53 -12.34
N PHE A 506 -78.14 21.43 -12.72
CA PHE A 506 -79.61 21.25 -12.63
C PHE A 506 -80.16 21.15 -11.20
N GLN A 507 -79.40 21.56 -10.18
CA GLN A 507 -79.88 21.56 -8.79
C GLN A 507 -80.67 22.83 -8.50
N ARG A 508 -81.84 22.69 -7.88
CA ARG A 508 -82.73 23.79 -7.47
C ARG A 508 -83.31 23.47 -6.09
N LEU A 509 -83.37 24.47 -5.21
CA LEU A 509 -83.90 24.33 -3.85
C LEU A 509 -85.31 24.92 -3.67
N HIS A 510 -85.73 25.81 -4.58
CA HIS A 510 -87.08 26.37 -4.61
C HIS A 510 -87.85 25.85 -5.82
N SER A 511 -89.17 25.76 -5.68
CA SER A 511 -90.06 25.25 -6.73
C SER A 511 -90.07 26.16 -7.96
N ILE A 512 -90.54 25.63 -9.10
CA ILE A 512 -90.73 26.41 -10.34
C ILE A 512 -91.74 27.54 -10.14
N GLU A 513 -92.73 27.32 -9.28
CA GLU A 513 -93.82 28.25 -8.99
C GLU A 513 -93.35 29.44 -8.13
N GLU A 514 -92.30 29.25 -7.31
CA GLU A 514 -91.76 30.30 -6.44
C GLU A 514 -90.70 31.16 -7.13
N PHE A 515 -89.85 30.59 -7.98
CA PHE A 515 -88.67 31.28 -8.52
C PHE A 515 -88.17 30.75 -9.89
N GLU A 516 -88.17 31.60 -10.93
CA GLU A 516 -87.72 31.23 -12.29
C GLU A 516 -86.20 30.95 -12.40
N GLY A 517 -85.76 29.79 -12.90
CA GLY A 517 -84.33 29.56 -13.15
C GLY A 517 -83.99 28.17 -13.67
N THR A 518 -82.81 28.01 -14.27
CA THR A 518 -82.37 26.76 -14.91
C THR A 518 -81.57 25.83 -14.00
N GLY A 519 -81.09 26.32 -12.84
CA GLY A 519 -80.18 25.56 -11.98
C GLY A 519 -78.78 25.36 -12.56
N ILE A 520 -78.38 26.18 -13.54
CA ILE A 520 -77.06 26.12 -14.18
C ILE A 520 -76.13 27.24 -13.68
N GLY A 521 -76.68 28.35 -13.19
CA GLY A 521 -75.87 29.53 -12.86
C GLY A 521 -74.79 29.27 -11.80
N LEU A 522 -75.13 28.59 -10.70
CA LEU A 522 -74.17 28.28 -9.63
C LEU A 522 -73.17 27.19 -10.04
N SER A 523 -73.52 26.27 -10.94
CA SER A 523 -72.56 25.29 -11.45
C SER A 523 -71.55 25.92 -12.43
N ILE A 524 -71.94 26.97 -13.16
CA ILE A 524 -71.01 27.82 -13.92
C ILE A 524 -70.05 28.53 -12.96
N VAL A 525 -70.55 29.12 -11.86
CA VAL A 525 -69.69 29.76 -10.85
C VAL A 525 -68.68 28.76 -10.29
N ALA A 526 -69.14 27.59 -9.84
CA ALA A 526 -68.26 26.56 -9.29
C ALA A 526 -67.17 26.15 -10.29
N ARG A 527 -67.55 25.91 -11.55
CA ARG A 527 -66.60 25.53 -12.61
C ARG A 527 -65.56 26.63 -12.88
N ILE A 528 -65.96 27.90 -12.90
CA ILE A 528 -65.04 29.02 -13.11
C ILE A 528 -64.05 29.13 -11.95
N ILE A 529 -64.56 29.10 -10.72
CA ILE A 529 -63.75 29.26 -9.52
C ILE A 529 -62.76 28.10 -9.34
N GLU A 530 -63.18 26.86 -9.62
CA GLU A 530 -62.27 25.70 -9.67
C GLU A 530 -61.10 25.92 -10.65
N ARG A 531 -61.38 26.45 -11.86
CA ARG A 531 -60.34 26.73 -12.86
C ARG A 531 -59.40 27.86 -12.47
N LEU A 532 -59.83 28.73 -11.56
CA LEU A 532 -59.02 29.80 -10.98
C LEU A 532 -58.36 29.39 -9.66
N ASN A 533 -58.30 28.08 -9.37
CA ASN A 533 -57.72 27.51 -8.15
C ASN A 533 -58.39 28.01 -6.86
N GLY A 534 -59.67 28.34 -6.95
CA GLY A 534 -60.50 28.83 -5.86
C GLY A 534 -61.48 27.79 -5.32
N ARG A 535 -62.27 28.21 -4.33
CA ARG A 535 -63.38 27.43 -3.77
C ARG A 535 -64.65 28.29 -3.74
N VAL A 536 -65.81 27.67 -3.92
CA VAL A 536 -67.12 28.32 -3.75
C VAL A 536 -67.93 27.61 -2.67
N TRP A 537 -68.69 28.37 -1.87
CA TRP A 537 -69.64 27.85 -0.89
C TRP A 537 -70.73 28.89 -0.61
N ALA A 538 -71.75 28.54 0.17
CA ALA A 538 -72.83 29.45 0.54
C ALA A 538 -73.30 29.18 1.96
N GLU A 539 -73.77 30.19 2.67
CA GLU A 539 -74.42 30.07 3.97
C GLU A 539 -75.79 30.75 3.86
N GLY A 540 -76.82 30.24 4.51
CA GLY A 540 -78.14 30.83 4.41
C GLY A 540 -79.13 30.17 5.33
N GLN A 541 -80.20 30.90 5.65
CA GLN A 541 -81.28 30.43 6.50
C GLN A 541 -82.61 30.92 5.93
N VAL A 542 -83.61 30.04 5.93
CA VAL A 542 -84.94 30.35 5.38
C VAL A 542 -85.53 31.56 6.08
N GLY A 543 -85.85 32.61 5.31
CA GLY A 543 -86.41 33.87 5.78
C GLY A 543 -85.40 34.93 6.26
N GLU A 544 -84.12 34.59 6.37
CA GLU A 544 -83.06 35.51 6.84
C GLU A 544 -82.04 35.88 5.75
N GLY A 545 -82.19 35.33 4.55
CA GLY A 545 -81.30 35.57 3.41
C GLY A 545 -80.20 34.53 3.23
N ALA A 546 -79.26 34.84 2.35
CA ALA A 546 -78.13 33.99 2.02
C ALA A 546 -76.85 34.81 1.79
N THR A 547 -75.69 34.19 2.01
CA THR A 547 -74.39 34.71 1.65
C THR A 547 -73.65 33.68 0.82
N PHE A 548 -73.32 34.04 -0.42
CA PHE A 548 -72.52 33.22 -1.32
C PHE A 548 -71.07 33.70 -1.28
N TYR A 549 -70.14 32.76 -1.17
CA TYR A 549 -68.71 33.04 -1.07
C TYR A 549 -67.95 32.37 -2.20
N PHE A 550 -66.91 33.04 -2.69
CA PHE A 550 -65.89 32.42 -3.52
C PHE A 550 -64.50 32.95 -3.18
N SER A 551 -63.49 32.07 -3.24
CA SER A 551 -62.10 32.42 -2.96
C SER A 551 -61.25 32.42 -4.23
N LEU A 552 -60.26 33.32 -4.29
CA LEU A 552 -59.24 33.37 -5.34
C LEU A 552 -57.86 33.63 -4.71
N PRO A 553 -56.76 33.07 -5.23
CA PRO A 553 -55.42 33.34 -4.71
C PRO A 553 -55.05 34.83 -4.78
N CYS A 554 -54.45 35.37 -3.71
CA CYS A 554 -54.02 36.77 -3.64
C CYS A 554 -52.85 37.09 -4.56
N ASP A 555 -51.97 36.12 -4.77
CA ASP A 555 -50.82 36.20 -5.68
C ASP A 555 -50.56 34.80 -6.23
N ARG A 556 -50.16 34.70 -7.49
CA ARG A 556 -49.79 33.41 -8.08
C ARG A 556 -48.30 33.18 -7.84
N SER A 557 -47.91 33.06 -6.56
CA SER A 557 -46.67 32.34 -6.26
C SER A 557 -46.96 30.87 -6.52
N ASP A 558 -46.40 30.37 -7.62
CA ASP A 558 -46.42 29.01 -8.15
C ASP A 558 -46.83 27.93 -7.14
N PRO A 559 -47.87 27.11 -7.40
CA PRO A 559 -48.10 25.91 -6.60
C PRO A 559 -46.98 24.92 -6.93
N SER A 560 -46.10 24.72 -5.95
CA SER A 560 -45.06 23.69 -5.88
C SER A 560 -45.53 22.31 -6.32
#